data_AF-A0A1S4ESH1-F1
#
_entry.id   AF-A0A1S4ESH1-F1
#
_cell.length_a   1.000
_cell.length_b   1.000
_cell.length_c   1.000
_cell.angle_alpha   90.00
_cell.angle_beta   90.00
_cell.angle_gamma   90.00
#
_symmetry.space_group_name_H-M   'P 1'
#
loop_
_entity.id
_entity.type
_entity.pdbx_description
1 polymer ?
#
loop_
_entity_poly.entity_id
_entity_poly.type
_entity_poly.pdbx_seq_one_letter_code
_entity_poly.pdbx_strand_id
1 'polypeptide(L)'
;MLFSLFLNPVQCCQVYNGHSTSLMSKFCDGASSLAPLTSSGNTVRLVYKTKYVWGATKPSFSIHYETVCGGVFTSPRGDLKSPLYPRGYPTSRLCQYTISQPPGKIITLDFQAMGLRAPDKKKACPYESVKVINIPEI
;
A
#
# COMPACT_ATOMS: atom_id res chain seq x y z
N MET A 1 -0.18 38.98 -28.91
CA MET A 1 -0.68 37.73 -28.34
C MET A 1 0.45 36.72 -28.35
N LEU A 2 1.12 36.50 -27.22
CA LEU A 2 2.10 35.40 -27.08
C LEU A 2 1.37 34.19 -26.52
N PHE A 3 1.39 33.09 -27.26
CA PHE A 3 0.92 31.78 -26.79
C PHE A 3 1.93 31.22 -25.78
N SER A 4 1.50 31.09 -24.53
CA SER A 4 2.22 30.38 -23.48
C SER A 4 2.40 28.90 -23.83
N LEU A 5 3.63 28.43 -23.91
CA LEU A 5 3.94 27.00 -23.78
C LEU A 5 4.61 26.82 -22.42
N PHE A 6 3.81 26.54 -21.41
CA PHE A 6 4.31 25.93 -20.17
C PHE A 6 4.92 24.58 -20.56
N LEU A 7 6.23 24.56 -20.83
CA LEU A 7 6.98 23.35 -21.08
C LEU A 7 6.77 22.43 -19.88
N ASN A 8 6.21 21.25 -20.15
CA ASN A 8 6.03 20.21 -19.15
C ASN A 8 7.32 20.01 -18.35
N PRO A 9 7.24 19.83 -17.02
CA PRO A 9 8.39 19.65 -16.15
C PRO A 9 9.38 18.62 -16.70
N VAL A 10 10.67 18.97 -16.62
CA VAL A 10 11.77 18.31 -17.33
C VAL A 10 12.07 16.91 -16.76
N GLN A 11 11.63 16.66 -15.52
CA GLN A 11 11.81 15.41 -14.79
C GLN A 11 10.59 15.16 -13.91
N CYS A 12 9.90 14.04 -14.11
CA CYS A 12 8.75 13.66 -13.29
C CYS A 12 8.75 12.19 -12.93
N CYS A 13 8.49 11.91 -11.66
CA CYS A 13 8.18 10.59 -11.15
C CYS A 13 6.66 10.46 -10.98
N GLN A 14 6.06 9.44 -11.59
CA GLN A 14 4.64 9.11 -11.45
C GLN A 14 4.50 7.78 -10.71
N VAL A 15 3.70 7.74 -9.66
CA VAL A 15 3.42 6.55 -8.84
C VAL A 15 2.00 6.09 -9.13
N TYR A 16 1.83 4.83 -9.52
CA TYR A 16 0.54 4.23 -9.84
C TYR A 16 0.21 3.09 -8.88
N ASN A 17 -1.08 2.94 -8.57
CA ASN A 17 -1.60 1.90 -7.69
C ASN A 17 -1.69 0.56 -8.47
N GLY A 18 -0.78 -0.35 -8.17
CA GLY A 18 -0.66 -1.63 -8.86
C GLY A 18 -0.29 -1.55 -10.34
N HIS A 19 -0.78 -2.52 -11.11
CA HIS A 19 -0.60 -2.59 -12.57
C HIS A 19 -1.57 -1.68 -13.34
N SER A 20 -2.46 -0.98 -12.65
CA SER A 20 -3.49 -0.15 -13.28
C SER A 20 -2.93 1.19 -13.78
N THR A 21 -3.78 1.94 -14.48
CA THR A 21 -3.54 3.35 -14.85
C THR A 21 -3.88 4.33 -13.71
N SER A 22 -4.27 3.83 -12.53
CA SER A 22 -4.66 4.66 -11.38
C SER A 22 -3.45 5.41 -10.80
N LEU A 23 -3.31 6.69 -11.13
CA LEU A 23 -2.24 7.56 -10.64
C LEU A 23 -2.47 7.90 -9.16
N MET A 24 -1.50 7.57 -8.30
CA MET A 24 -1.50 7.93 -6.87
C MET A 24 -0.86 9.29 -6.66
N SER A 25 0.27 9.56 -7.31
CA SER A 25 0.98 10.83 -7.17
C SER A 25 1.92 11.11 -8.35
N LYS A 26 2.23 12.39 -8.57
CA LYS A 26 3.20 12.87 -9.55
C LYS A 26 4.11 13.91 -8.90
N PHE A 27 5.40 13.63 -8.89
CA PHE A 27 6.45 14.51 -8.35
C PHE A 27 7.29 15.05 -9.51
N CYS A 28 7.44 16.36 -9.60
CA CYS A 28 8.22 17.02 -10.64
C CYS A 28 9.07 18.14 -10.03
N ASP A 29 10.16 18.52 -10.69
CA ASP A 29 10.99 19.69 -10.36
C ASP A 29 11.46 19.75 -8.90
N GLY A 30 11.89 18.61 -8.36
CA GLY A 30 12.41 18.51 -6.98
C GLY A 30 11.34 18.42 -5.89
N ALA A 31 10.05 18.34 -6.24
CA ALA A 31 8.99 18.14 -5.26
C ALA A 31 9.13 16.77 -4.55
N SER A 32 9.05 16.79 -3.22
CA SER A 32 9.01 15.59 -2.36
C SER A 32 7.64 15.41 -1.72
N SER A 33 7.28 14.16 -1.40
CA SER A 33 6.07 13.89 -0.63
C SER A 33 6.25 14.29 0.83
N LEU A 34 5.25 14.97 1.42
CA LEU A 34 5.22 15.26 2.86
C LEU A 34 4.75 14.07 3.70
N ALA A 35 4.08 13.09 3.08
CA ALA A 35 3.60 11.87 3.72
C ALA A 35 3.90 10.62 2.87
N PRO A 36 4.09 9.44 3.48
CA PRO A 36 4.23 8.18 2.75
C PRO A 36 2.98 7.91 1.89
N LEU A 37 3.19 7.31 0.71
CA LEU A 37 2.10 6.85 -0.15
C LEU A 37 1.82 5.37 0.13
N THR A 38 0.57 5.04 0.47
CA THR A 38 0.14 3.66 0.72
C THR A 38 -0.68 3.14 -0.45
N SER A 39 -0.24 2.03 -1.07
CA SER A 39 -1.01 1.35 -2.11
C SER A 39 -2.21 0.63 -1.53
N SER A 40 -3.26 0.43 -2.34
CA SER A 40 -4.41 -0.39 -1.92
C SER A 40 -4.19 -1.89 -2.11
N GLY A 41 -3.02 -2.29 -2.62
CA GLY A 41 -2.67 -3.68 -2.89
C GLY A 41 -1.17 -3.93 -2.75
N ASN A 42 -0.73 -5.11 -3.17
CA ASN A 42 0.64 -5.58 -3.03
C ASN A 42 1.57 -5.18 -4.20
N THR A 43 1.13 -4.28 -5.07
CA THR A 43 1.92 -3.81 -6.23
C THR A 43 1.83 -2.29 -6.36
N VAL A 44 2.94 -1.68 -6.77
CA VAL A 44 3.05 -0.26 -7.13
C VAL A 44 3.84 -0.18 -8.42
N ARG A 45 3.42 0.66 -9.35
CA ARG A 45 4.17 0.93 -10.58
C ARG A 45 4.75 2.32 -10.53
N LEU A 46 6.08 2.40 -10.61
CA LEU A 46 6.81 3.66 -10.65
C LEU A 46 7.25 3.97 -12.08
N VAL A 47 6.95 5.17 -12.56
CA VAL A 47 7.33 5.64 -13.89
C VAL A 47 8.10 6.93 -13.77
N TYR A 48 9.40 6.86 -14.01
CA TYR A 48 10.26 8.04 -14.06
C TYR A 48 10.45 8.49 -15.51
N LYS A 49 10.07 9.73 -15.80
CA LYS A 49 10.23 10.36 -17.12
C LYS A 49 11.24 11.49 -16.99
N THR A 50 12.28 11.45 -17.80
CA THR A 50 13.32 12.46 -17.86
C THR A 50 13.56 12.88 -19.30
N LYS A 51 13.87 14.16 -19.52
CA LYS A 51 14.41 14.66 -20.79
C LYS A 51 15.87 15.01 -20.57
N TYR A 52 16.74 14.44 -21.40
CA TYR A 52 18.16 14.83 -21.42
C TYR A 52 18.28 16.29 -21.84
N VAL A 53 18.98 17.08 -21.02
CA VAL A 53 19.36 18.46 -21.34
C VAL A 53 20.88 18.52 -21.29
N TRP A 54 21.51 18.92 -22.40
CA TRP A 54 22.96 19.05 -22.50
C TRP A 54 23.47 20.09 -21.49
N GLY A 55 24.45 19.72 -20.67
CA GLY A 55 24.98 20.57 -19.59
C GLY A 55 24.19 20.56 -18.28
N ALA A 56 23.08 19.81 -18.18
CA ALA A 56 22.32 19.68 -16.93
C ALA A 56 22.89 18.58 -16.02
N THR A 57 22.72 18.75 -14.71
CA THR A 57 23.04 17.74 -13.68
C THR A 57 22.29 16.44 -13.98
N LYS A 58 22.95 15.29 -13.78
CA LYS A 58 22.32 13.97 -13.97
C LYS A 58 21.07 13.88 -13.08
N PRO A 59 19.89 13.55 -13.64
CA PRO A 59 18.69 13.33 -12.85
C PRO A 59 18.90 12.18 -11.85
N SER A 60 18.47 12.36 -10.60
CA SER A 60 18.53 11.32 -9.56
C SER A 60 17.28 11.32 -8.69
N PHE A 61 16.81 10.14 -8.29
CA PHE A 61 15.77 9.98 -7.28
C PHE A 61 16.17 8.87 -6.30
N SER A 62 15.69 8.97 -5.05
CA SER A 62 15.85 7.95 -4.03
C SER A 62 14.49 7.72 -3.37
N ILE A 63 14.10 6.45 -3.23
CA ILE A 63 12.81 6.06 -2.66
C ILE A 63 13.06 4.95 -1.64
N HIS A 64 12.53 5.16 -0.44
CA HIS A 64 12.39 4.11 0.55
C HIS A 64 11.01 3.51 0.41
N TYR A 65 10.92 2.17 0.37
CA TYR A 65 9.64 1.47 0.40
C TYR A 65 9.65 0.44 1.51
N GLU A 66 8.50 0.28 2.14
CA GLU A 66 8.25 -0.79 3.09
C GLU A 66 6.89 -1.43 2.81
N THR A 67 6.75 -2.71 3.12
CA THR A 67 5.45 -3.36 3.09
C THR A 67 4.69 -2.98 4.35
N VAL A 68 3.71 -2.11 4.21
CA VAL A 68 2.75 -1.82 5.28
C VAL A 68 1.63 -2.85 5.29
N CYS A 69 1.10 -3.17 6.45
CA CYS A 69 -0.08 -4.02 6.62
C CYS A 69 -1.01 -3.44 7.68
N GLY A 70 -2.30 -3.79 7.56
CA GLY A 70 -3.35 -3.20 8.37
C GLY A 70 -4.02 -2.00 7.72
N GLY A 71 -4.81 -1.27 8.50
CA GLY A 71 -5.55 -0.08 8.06
C GLY A 71 -7.06 -0.20 8.27
N VAL A 72 -7.79 0.83 7.85
CA VAL A 72 -9.26 0.90 7.94
C VAL A 72 -9.87 0.65 6.56
N PHE A 73 -10.80 -0.30 6.49
CA PHE A 73 -11.46 -0.75 5.28
C PHE A 73 -12.94 -0.41 5.35
N THR A 74 -13.39 0.48 4.47
CA THR A 74 -14.78 0.94 4.39
C THR A 74 -15.53 0.40 3.17
N SER A 75 -14.82 -0.23 2.24
CA SER A 75 -15.42 -0.85 1.07
C SER A 75 -16.35 -2.00 1.49
N PRO A 76 -17.51 -2.19 0.83
CA PRO A 76 -18.48 -3.21 1.21
C PRO A 76 -17.98 -4.65 0.98
N ARG A 77 -16.92 -4.81 0.17
CA ARG A 77 -16.22 -6.07 -0.13
C ARG A 77 -14.75 -5.78 -0.39
N GLY A 78 -13.89 -6.75 -0.12
CA GLY A 78 -12.46 -6.68 -0.42
C GLY A 78 -11.71 -7.87 0.17
N ASP A 79 -10.45 -8.01 -0.20
CA ASP A 79 -9.57 -9.05 0.33
C ASP A 79 -8.61 -8.46 1.36
N LEU A 80 -8.43 -9.16 2.49
CA LEU A 80 -7.35 -8.89 3.44
C LEU A 80 -6.27 -9.96 3.27
N LYS A 81 -5.03 -9.52 3.04
CA LYS A 81 -3.88 -10.41 2.80
C LYS A 81 -2.74 -10.05 3.73
N SER A 82 -2.04 -11.06 4.23
CA SER A 82 -0.78 -10.85 4.94
C SER A 82 0.25 -10.20 4.02
N PRO A 83 1.26 -9.49 4.57
CA PRO A 83 2.37 -9.00 3.77
C PRO A 83 2.97 -10.12 2.92
N LEU A 84 3.26 -9.81 1.67
CA LEU A 84 3.92 -10.71 0.71
C LEU A 84 3.11 -11.94 0.26
N TYR A 85 1.85 -12.13 0.69
CA TYR A 85 1.00 -13.24 0.23
C TYR A 85 1.01 -13.34 -1.32
N PRO A 86 1.18 -14.55 -1.91
CA PRO A 86 1.18 -15.88 -1.29
C PRO A 86 2.55 -16.35 -0.75
N ARG A 87 3.58 -15.49 -0.74
CA ARG A 87 4.88 -15.81 -0.13
C ARG A 87 4.77 -15.78 1.40
N GLY A 88 5.75 -16.38 2.07
CA GLY A 88 5.84 -16.38 3.53
C GLY A 88 5.84 -14.96 4.11
N TYR A 89 5.18 -14.78 5.25
CA TYR A 89 5.13 -13.51 5.96
C TYR A 89 6.52 -13.22 6.59
N PRO A 90 6.91 -11.94 6.68
CA PRO A 90 8.14 -11.55 7.38
C PRO A 90 8.03 -11.83 8.88
N THR A 91 9.15 -12.18 9.51
CA THR A 91 9.21 -12.44 10.96
C THR A 91 8.85 -11.20 11.78
N SER A 92 8.08 -11.39 12.86
CA SER A 92 7.78 -10.36 13.87
C SER A 92 7.05 -9.11 13.33
N ARG A 93 5.82 -9.31 12.83
CA ARG A 93 4.93 -8.21 12.40
C ARG A 93 3.56 -8.32 13.07
N LEU A 94 3.07 -7.18 13.55
CA LEU A 94 1.69 -7.00 14.03
C LEU A 94 0.93 -6.20 12.98
N CYS A 95 -0.05 -6.83 12.33
CA CYS A 95 -0.94 -6.17 11.36
C CYS A 95 -2.32 -6.03 11.98
N GLN A 96 -2.88 -4.82 11.97
CA GLN A 96 -4.22 -4.53 12.51
C GLN A 96 -5.14 -4.05 11.38
N TYR A 97 -6.17 -4.84 11.08
CA TYR A 97 -7.15 -4.53 10.05
C TYR A 97 -8.49 -4.22 10.71
N THR A 98 -9.03 -3.03 10.45
CA THR A 98 -10.34 -2.60 10.94
C THR A 98 -11.29 -2.50 9.77
N ILE A 99 -12.31 -3.36 9.71
CA ILE A 99 -13.37 -3.25 8.71
C ILE A 99 -14.50 -2.44 9.35
N SER A 100 -14.83 -1.29 8.76
CA SER A 100 -15.88 -0.39 9.25
C SER A 100 -16.98 -0.31 8.21
N GLN A 101 -18.22 -0.56 8.62
CA GLN A 101 -19.41 -0.47 7.78
C GLN A 101 -20.44 0.45 8.42
N PRO A 102 -21.36 1.04 7.63
CA PRO A 102 -22.47 1.80 8.18
C PRO A 102 -23.36 0.96 9.10
N PRO A 103 -24.07 1.59 10.07
CA PRO A 103 -24.98 0.89 10.97
C PRO A 103 -26.01 0.02 10.22
N GLY A 104 -26.31 -1.15 10.79
CA GLY A 104 -27.23 -2.13 10.22
C GLY A 104 -26.63 -3.02 9.12
N LYS A 105 -25.33 -2.87 8.80
CA LYS A 105 -24.59 -3.82 7.96
C LYS A 105 -23.88 -4.85 8.82
N ILE A 106 -23.91 -6.11 8.38
CA ILE A 106 -23.19 -7.22 9.04
C ILE A 106 -21.96 -7.56 8.20
N ILE A 107 -20.82 -7.76 8.86
CA ILE A 107 -19.56 -8.17 8.23
C ILE A 107 -19.45 -9.69 8.30
N THR A 108 -19.30 -10.33 7.15
CA THR A 108 -19.00 -11.76 7.03
C THR A 108 -17.54 -11.93 6.59
N LEU A 109 -16.81 -12.82 7.26
CA LEU A 109 -15.42 -13.12 6.94
C LEU A 109 -15.32 -14.54 6.38
N ASP A 110 -14.72 -14.68 5.21
CA ASP A 110 -14.38 -15.96 4.60
C ASP A 110 -12.85 -16.13 4.56
N PHE A 111 -12.35 -17.17 5.22
CA PHE A 111 -10.92 -17.43 5.33
C PHE A 111 -10.47 -18.41 4.24
N GLN A 112 -9.93 -17.87 3.15
CA GLN A 112 -9.56 -18.69 1.99
C GLN A 112 -8.24 -19.44 2.14
N ALA A 113 -7.30 -18.90 2.91
CA ALA A 113 -6.00 -19.53 3.16
C ALA A 113 -5.48 -19.16 4.55
N MET A 114 -5.01 -20.16 5.29
CA MET A 114 -4.39 -19.96 6.61
C MET A 114 -3.18 -20.88 6.76
N GLY A 115 -1.99 -20.28 6.74
CA GLY A 115 -0.70 -20.97 6.89
C GLY A 115 0.04 -20.51 8.12
N LEU A 116 -0.56 -20.66 9.30
CA LEU A 116 0.05 -20.30 10.58
C LEU A 116 0.78 -21.50 11.18
N ARG A 117 1.85 -21.25 11.94
CA ARG A 117 2.55 -22.30 12.69
C ARG A 117 1.60 -22.97 13.68
N ALA A 118 1.54 -24.31 13.64
CA ALA A 118 0.74 -25.11 14.56
C ALA A 118 1.14 -24.86 16.04
N PRO A 119 0.16 -24.84 16.96
CA PRO A 119 0.44 -24.70 18.37
C PRO A 119 1.20 -25.91 18.92
N ASP A 120 2.07 -25.68 19.89
CA ASP A 120 2.64 -26.76 20.70
C ASP A 120 1.60 -27.19 21.76
N LYS A 121 1.57 -28.47 22.13
CA LYS A 121 0.48 -29.17 22.87
C LYS A 121 0.10 -28.57 24.24
N LYS A 122 0.77 -27.50 24.68
CA LYS A 122 0.61 -26.85 25.99
C LYS A 122 0.21 -25.36 25.94
N LYS A 123 0.26 -24.69 24.78
CA LYS A 123 -0.14 -23.27 24.65
C LYS A 123 -0.88 -23.03 23.34
N ALA A 124 -2.05 -22.40 23.44
CA ALA A 124 -2.74 -21.88 22.27
C ALA A 124 -1.87 -20.81 21.60
N CYS A 125 -1.36 -21.12 20.40
CA CYS A 125 -0.71 -20.22 19.44
C CYS A 125 0.34 -19.23 20.03
N PRO A 126 1.48 -19.70 20.58
CA PRO A 126 2.46 -18.82 21.23
C PRO A 126 3.32 -17.99 20.28
N TYR A 127 3.36 -18.32 18.99
CA TYR A 127 4.20 -17.65 17.99
C TYR A 127 3.40 -16.78 17.04
N GLU A 128 2.40 -17.39 16.40
CA GLU A 128 1.60 -16.76 15.36
C GLU A 128 0.14 -16.99 15.64
N SER A 129 -0.64 -15.93 15.51
CA SER A 129 -2.08 -15.99 15.69
C SER A 129 -2.76 -14.94 14.83
N VAL A 130 -3.98 -15.25 14.41
CA VAL A 130 -4.93 -14.27 13.88
C VAL A 130 -6.06 -14.18 14.89
N LYS A 131 -6.25 -13.01 15.48
CA LYS A 131 -7.31 -12.75 16.45
C LYS A 131 -8.38 -11.89 15.81
N VAL A 132 -9.61 -12.39 15.80
CA VAL A 132 -10.79 -11.64 15.37
C VAL A 132 -11.49 -11.09 16.60
N ILE A 133 -11.75 -9.79 16.60
CA ILE A 133 -12.41 -9.09 17.70
C ILE A 133 -13.59 -8.33 17.10
N ASN A 134 -14.79 -8.57 17.62
CA ASN A 134 -15.93 -7.73 17.31
C ASN A 134 -15.81 -6.43 18.11
N ILE A 135 -15.82 -5.28 17.43
CA ILE A 135 -15.79 -3.96 18.06
C ILE A 135 -17.24 -3.46 18.07
N PRO A 136 -17.91 -3.37 19.23
CA PRO A 136 -19.28 -2.87 19.32
C PRO A 136 -19.39 -1.44 18.78
N GLU A 137 -20.51 -1.11 18.14
CA GLU A 137 -20.88 0.28 17.87
C GLU A 137 -21.02 1.02 19.22
N ILE A 138 -20.34 2.17 19.37
CA ILE A 138 -20.46 3.06 20.53
C ILE A 138 -21.69 3.94 20.35
#